data_AF-A0A9D6YNH1-F1
#
_entry.id   AF-A0A9D6YNH1-F1
#
_cell.length_a   1.000
_cell.length_b   1.000
_cell.length_c   1.000
_cell.angle_alpha   90.00
_cell.angle_beta   90.00
_cell.angle_gamma   90.00
#
_symmetry.space_group_name_H-M   'P 1'
#
loop_
_entity.id
_entity.type
_entity.pdbx_description
1 polymer ?
#
loop_
_entity_poly.entity_id
_entity_poly.type
_entity_poly.pdbx_seq_one_letter_code
_entity_poly.pdbx_strand_id
1 'polypeptide(L)'
;MAKVKNGDYVQVHYTGALENGDVFDSSDGRGPLEFQAGGGMVIPGFNDAVMDMEIHEEKQVVLNPDQAYGERRDDMEREFSTEMLGGQKVEVGQMLQFSSPRGPMPGQVLEVTEDKFKVDFNHPLAGKTLVFTIKLAGISDQPTQQACGCGCSSTDCGTSCG
;
A
#
# COMPACT_ATOMS: atom_id res chain seq x y z
N MET A 1 20.10 22.99 9.98
CA MET A 1 19.72 21.62 9.56
C MET A 1 18.33 21.74 8.97
N ALA A 2 18.13 21.24 7.74
CA ALA A 2 16.82 21.29 7.10
C ALA A 2 15.95 20.19 7.73
N LYS A 3 14.81 20.59 8.30
CA LYS A 3 13.78 19.68 8.79
C LYS A 3 12.69 19.57 7.74
N VAL A 4 12.08 18.40 7.64
CA VAL A 4 10.93 18.18 6.77
C VAL A 4 9.78 19.11 7.15
N LYS A 5 9.23 19.84 6.17
CA LYS A 5 8.01 20.65 6.33
C LYS A 5 6.92 20.15 5.41
N ASN A 6 5.69 20.54 5.73
CA ASN A 6 4.53 20.30 4.87
C ASN A 6 4.76 20.95 3.49
N GLY A 7 4.63 20.16 2.43
CA GLY A 7 4.85 20.56 1.04
C GLY A 7 6.20 20.15 0.47
N ASP A 8 7.17 19.78 1.30
CA ASP A 8 8.50 19.36 0.86
C ASP A 8 8.45 17.93 0.28
N TYR A 9 9.30 17.66 -0.71
CA TYR A 9 9.52 16.32 -1.25
C TYR A 9 10.61 15.64 -0.46
N VAL A 10 10.28 14.51 0.15
CA VAL A 10 11.21 13.73 0.96
C VAL A 10 11.52 12.42 0.27
N GLN A 11 12.79 12.05 0.27
CA GLN A 11 13.25 10.73 -0.13
C GLN A 11 13.48 9.92 1.13
N VAL A 12 12.78 8.81 1.29
CA VAL A 12 12.93 7.94 2.45
C VAL A 12 13.19 6.50 2.02
N HIS A 13 14.03 5.81 2.79
CA HIS A 13 13.99 4.36 2.83
C HIS A 13 13.03 3.93 3.94
N TYR A 14 12.14 2.99 3.65
CA TYR A 14 11.22 2.44 4.62
C TYR A 14 11.26 0.92 4.65
N THR A 15 10.98 0.36 5.80
CA THR A 15 10.74 -1.08 5.97
C THR A 15 9.49 -1.26 6.82
N GLY A 16 8.46 -1.85 6.22
CA GLY A 16 7.21 -2.20 6.87
C GLY A 16 7.24 -3.64 7.36
N ALA A 17 7.14 -3.82 8.67
CA ALA A 17 7.01 -5.11 9.33
C ALA A 17 5.71 -5.19 10.14
N LEU A 18 5.22 -6.40 10.36
CA LEU A 18 4.15 -6.68 11.31
C LEU A 18 4.71 -6.66 12.74
N GLU A 19 3.86 -6.52 13.76
CA GLU A 19 4.28 -6.67 15.18
C GLU A 19 4.97 -8.00 15.49
N ASN A 20 4.71 -9.03 14.69
CA ASN A 20 5.35 -10.34 14.81
C ASN A 20 6.79 -10.38 14.26
N GLY A 21 7.26 -9.30 13.61
CA GLY A 21 8.58 -9.21 12.98
C GLY A 21 8.60 -9.59 11.49
N ASP A 22 7.47 -10.03 10.93
CA ASP A 22 7.35 -10.35 9.50
C ASP A 22 7.38 -9.08 8.64
N VAL A 23 8.40 -8.93 7.80
CA VAL A 23 8.52 -7.83 6.84
C VAL A 23 7.58 -8.08 5.67
N PHE A 24 6.59 -7.19 5.48
CA PHE A 24 5.62 -7.29 4.38
C PHE A 24 6.00 -6.42 3.19
N ASP A 25 6.69 -5.30 3.42
CA ASP A 25 7.15 -4.39 2.37
C ASP A 25 8.46 -3.71 2.79
N SER A 26 9.34 -3.44 1.85
CA SER A 26 10.58 -2.71 2.11
C SER A 26 11.04 -2.00 0.85
N SER A 27 11.47 -0.75 1.01
CA SER A 27 12.24 -0.04 -0.01
C SER A 27 13.74 -0.30 0.13
N ASP A 28 14.17 -1.25 0.95
CA ASP A 28 15.56 -1.69 0.97
C ASP A 28 15.84 -2.49 -0.31
N GLY A 29 16.87 -2.09 -1.07
CA GLY A 29 17.20 -2.68 -2.37
C GLY A 29 16.37 -2.15 -3.57
N ARG A 30 15.32 -1.36 -3.32
CA ARG A 30 14.67 -0.49 -4.34
C ARG A 30 15.11 0.95 -4.04
N GLY A 31 15.16 1.83 -5.03
CA GLY A 31 15.56 3.23 -4.79
C GLY A 31 14.72 3.88 -3.67
N PRO A 32 15.19 4.98 -3.04
CA PRO A 32 14.44 5.65 -2.00
C PRO A 32 13.03 6.01 -2.51
N LEU A 33 12.01 5.89 -1.68
CA LEU A 33 10.66 6.33 -2.04
C LEU A 33 10.60 7.84 -1.89
N GLU A 34 10.28 8.53 -2.99
CA GLU A 34 9.99 9.96 -2.95
C GLU A 34 8.49 10.20 -2.81
N PHE A 35 8.10 11.03 -1.85
CA PHE A 35 6.73 11.50 -1.71
C PHE A 35 6.70 12.91 -1.11
N GLN A 36 5.57 13.60 -1.27
CA GLN A 36 5.36 14.92 -0.70
C GLN A 36 4.87 14.81 0.75
N ALA A 37 5.64 15.39 1.68
CA ALA A 37 5.25 15.49 3.08
C ALA A 37 3.98 16.36 3.20
N GLY A 38 2.96 15.83 3.87
CA GLY A 38 1.65 16.45 4.05
C GLY A 38 0.73 16.43 2.84
N GLY A 39 1.14 15.77 1.74
CA GLY A 39 0.34 15.66 0.51
C GLY A 39 -0.76 14.60 0.54
N GLY A 40 -0.87 13.82 1.63
CA GLY A 40 -1.87 12.76 1.76
C GLY A 40 -1.66 11.56 0.80
N MET A 41 -0.48 11.45 0.20
CA MET A 41 -0.12 10.34 -0.70
C MET A 41 0.29 9.07 0.05
N VAL A 42 0.59 9.19 1.35
CA VAL A 42 0.97 8.09 2.23
C VAL A 42 0.01 8.01 3.42
N ILE A 43 0.05 6.88 4.13
CA ILE A 43 -0.74 6.68 5.35
C ILE A 43 -0.43 7.79 6.37
N PRO A 44 -1.45 8.29 7.11
CA PRO A 44 -1.30 9.45 7.97
C PRO A 44 -0.21 9.25 9.03
N GLY A 45 -0.11 8.05 9.60
CA GLY A 45 0.93 7.75 10.58
C GLY A 45 2.35 7.79 10.01
N PHE A 46 2.54 7.44 8.73
CA PHE A 46 3.84 7.55 8.06
C PHE A 46 4.16 9.01 7.77
N ASN A 47 3.16 9.79 7.34
CA ASN A 47 3.31 11.20 7.12
C ASN A 47 3.73 11.93 8.39
N ASP A 48 3.03 11.68 9.50
CA ASP A 48 3.35 12.29 10.80
C ASP A 48 4.72 11.84 11.33
N ALA A 49 5.15 10.62 11.01
CA ALA A 49 6.44 10.11 11.44
C ALA A 49 7.62 10.83 10.78
N VAL A 50 7.50 11.21 9.50
CA VAL A 50 8.54 11.93 8.74
C VAL A 50 8.55 13.43 8.99
N MET A 51 7.46 13.99 9.52
CA MET A 51 7.45 15.38 9.97
C MET A 51 8.53 15.57 11.05
N ASP A 52 9.24 16.69 10.96
CA ASP A 52 10.34 17.05 11.87
C ASP A 52 11.58 16.13 11.86
N MET A 53 11.67 15.13 10.96
CA MET A 53 12.89 14.34 10.78
C MET A 53 14.01 15.16 10.12
N GLU A 54 15.26 14.82 10.47
CA GLU A 54 16.47 15.37 9.84
C GLU A 54 17.06 14.42 8.79
N ILE A 55 17.82 14.97 7.84
CA ILE A 55 18.46 14.17 6.77
C ILE A 55 19.42 13.16 7.41
N HIS A 56 19.34 11.91 6.96
CA HIS A 56 20.05 10.73 7.51
C HIS A 56 19.56 10.24 8.87
N GLU A 57 18.50 10.83 9.42
CA GLU A 57 17.85 10.31 10.62
C GLU A 57 17.06 9.04 10.28
N GLU A 58 17.10 8.08 11.19
CA GLU A 58 16.35 6.83 11.14
C GLU A 58 15.44 6.75 12.36
N LYS A 59 14.17 6.48 12.13
CA LYS A 59 13.14 6.46 13.17
C LYS A 59 12.21 5.28 12.94
N GLN A 60 11.95 4.55 14.02
CA GLN A 60 10.97 3.48 14.03
C GLN A 60 9.67 3.99 14.63
N VAL A 61 8.56 3.75 13.93
CA VAL A 61 7.22 4.12 14.38
C VAL A 61 6.31 2.91 14.34
N VAL A 62 5.48 2.79 15.37
CA VAL A 62 4.43 1.77 15.44
C VAL A 62 3.13 2.45 15.08
N LEU A 63 2.53 2.03 13.97
CA LEU A 63 1.28 2.57 13.45
C LEU A 63 0.16 1.59 13.75
N ASN A 64 -0.79 2.04 14.57
CA ASN A 64 -2.03 1.32 14.79
C ASN A 64 -2.84 1.25 13.49
N PRO A 65 -3.79 0.30 13.37
CA PRO A 65 -4.61 0.14 12.17
C PRO A 65 -5.23 1.47 11.70
N ASP A 66 -5.77 2.27 12.63
CA ASP A 66 -6.36 3.58 12.36
C ASP A 66 -5.43 4.59 11.66
N GLN A 67 -4.12 4.47 11.90
CA GLN A 67 -3.10 5.38 11.37
C GLN A 67 -2.39 4.81 10.12
N ALA A 68 -2.68 3.56 9.77
CA ALA A 68 -2.11 2.85 8.64
C ALA A 68 -3.17 2.58 7.55
N TYR A 69 -3.62 1.33 7.43
CA TYR A 69 -4.59 0.89 6.40
C TYR A 69 -6.05 0.92 6.88
N GLY A 70 -6.30 1.47 8.07
CA GLY A 70 -7.59 1.46 8.75
C GLY A 70 -7.82 0.18 9.56
N GLU A 71 -8.81 0.25 10.46
CA GLU A 71 -9.35 -0.95 11.09
C GLU A 71 -10.08 -1.81 10.05
N ARG A 72 -10.04 -3.13 10.29
CA ARG A 72 -10.87 -4.07 9.56
C ARG A 72 -12.33 -3.71 9.85
N ARG A 73 -13.10 -3.42 8.81
CA ARG A 73 -14.52 -3.10 8.94
C ARG A 73 -15.38 -4.27 8.48
N ASP A 74 -16.24 -4.76 9.36
CA ASP A 74 -17.27 -5.74 9.01
C ASP A 74 -18.23 -5.20 7.93
N ASP A 75 -18.40 -3.88 7.83
CA ASP A 75 -19.19 -3.23 6.77
C ASP A 75 -18.60 -3.40 5.36
N MET A 76 -17.32 -3.82 5.25
CA MET A 76 -16.68 -4.17 3.99
C MET A 76 -16.74 -5.67 3.69
N GLU A 77 -17.43 -6.44 4.52
CA GLU A 77 -17.78 -7.83 4.25
C GLU A 77 -19.09 -7.83 3.46
N ARG A 78 -19.08 -8.46 2.28
CA ARG A 78 -20.30 -8.62 1.47
C ARG A 78 -20.60 -10.08 1.24
N GLU A 79 -21.87 -10.40 1.37
CA GLU A 79 -22.40 -11.69 0.98
C GLU A 79 -22.74 -11.69 -0.49
N PHE A 80 -22.37 -12.78 -1.15
CA PHE A 80 -22.76 -13.04 -2.52
C PHE A 80 -23.31 -14.44 -2.68
N SER A 81 -24.16 -14.61 -3.70
CA SER A 81 -24.68 -15.92 -4.07
C SER A 81 -23.61 -16.77 -4.74
N THR A 82 -23.56 -18.06 -4.40
CA THR A 82 -22.64 -19.01 -5.06
C THR A 82 -22.92 -19.15 -6.56
N GLU A 83 -24.11 -18.78 -7.03
CA GLU A 83 -24.49 -18.74 -8.45
C GLU A 83 -23.55 -17.90 -9.32
N MET A 84 -23.02 -16.78 -8.79
CA MET A 84 -22.13 -15.92 -9.58
C MET A 84 -20.76 -16.56 -9.86
N LEU A 85 -20.43 -17.65 -9.16
CA LEU A 85 -19.23 -18.44 -9.42
C LEU A 85 -19.40 -19.36 -10.63
N GLY A 86 -20.61 -19.46 -11.22
CA GLY A 86 -20.83 -20.26 -12.42
C GLY A 86 -20.47 -21.75 -12.26
N GLY A 87 -20.57 -22.28 -11.03
CA GLY A 87 -20.19 -23.66 -10.69
C GLY A 87 -18.74 -23.83 -10.22
N GLN A 88 -17.98 -22.75 -10.08
CA GLN A 88 -16.66 -22.80 -9.45
C GLN A 88 -16.80 -22.99 -7.93
N LYS A 89 -16.14 -24.03 -7.39
CA LYS A 89 -16.02 -24.19 -5.94
C LYS A 89 -15.00 -23.20 -5.41
N VAL A 90 -15.39 -22.45 -4.39
CA VAL A 90 -14.53 -21.53 -3.67
C VAL A 90 -14.29 -22.07 -2.27
N GLU A 91 -13.09 -21.90 -1.77
CA GLU A 91 -12.71 -22.33 -0.43
C GLU A 91 -12.61 -21.14 0.52
N VAL A 92 -12.88 -21.37 1.80
CA VAL A 92 -12.63 -20.38 2.85
C VAL A 92 -11.14 -20.04 2.88
N GLY A 93 -10.82 -18.75 2.87
CA GLY A 93 -9.47 -18.21 2.78
C GLY A 93 -9.01 -17.88 1.35
N GLN A 94 -9.74 -18.31 0.32
CA GLN A 94 -9.39 -18.05 -1.08
C GLN A 94 -9.51 -16.55 -1.42
N MET A 95 -8.51 -16.00 -2.11
CA MET A 95 -8.59 -14.65 -2.68
C MET A 95 -9.23 -14.70 -4.06
N LEU A 96 -10.29 -13.93 -4.24
CA LEU A 96 -11.04 -13.78 -5.48
C LEU A 96 -10.95 -12.33 -5.95
N GLN A 97 -10.93 -12.12 -7.26
CA GLN A 97 -10.91 -10.79 -7.85
C GLN A 97 -12.33 -10.41 -8.28
N PHE A 98 -12.89 -9.36 -7.68
CA PHE A 98 -14.24 -8.89 -7.98
C PHE A 98 -14.20 -7.64 -8.84
N SER A 99 -15.04 -7.59 -9.85
CA SER A 99 -15.24 -6.39 -10.65
C SER A 99 -16.10 -5.37 -9.90
N SER A 100 -15.49 -4.25 -9.49
CA SER A 100 -16.21 -3.11 -8.91
C SER A 100 -16.25 -1.92 -9.88
N PRO A 101 -17.17 -0.96 -9.69
CA PRO A 101 -17.22 0.26 -10.51
C PRO A 101 -15.92 1.10 -10.46
N ARG A 102 -15.08 0.90 -9.44
CA ARG A 102 -13.78 1.58 -9.28
C ARG A 102 -12.60 0.76 -9.80
N GLY A 103 -12.85 -0.41 -10.40
CA GLY A 103 -11.84 -1.34 -10.88
C GLY A 103 -11.90 -2.71 -10.18
N PRO A 104 -11.06 -3.66 -10.60
CA PRO A 104 -11.00 -4.97 -9.97
C PRO A 104 -10.47 -4.83 -8.53
N MET A 105 -11.21 -5.35 -7.55
CA MET A 105 -10.81 -5.38 -6.15
C MET A 105 -10.61 -6.83 -5.70
N PRO A 106 -9.46 -7.17 -5.09
CA PRO A 106 -9.31 -8.46 -4.44
C PRO A 106 -10.23 -8.54 -3.22
N GLY A 107 -10.80 -9.71 -2.98
CA GLY A 107 -11.58 -10.00 -1.77
C GLY A 107 -11.31 -11.41 -1.30
N GLN A 108 -11.20 -11.60 0.01
CA GLN A 108 -10.93 -12.90 0.62
C GLN A 108 -12.24 -13.55 1.06
N VAL A 109 -12.43 -14.82 0.73
CA VAL A 109 -13.60 -15.58 1.18
C VAL A 109 -13.45 -15.91 2.66
N LEU A 110 -14.37 -15.45 3.51
CA LEU A 110 -14.38 -15.74 4.94
C LEU A 110 -15.20 -16.98 5.29
N GLU A 111 -16.30 -17.17 4.55
CA GLU A 111 -17.28 -18.21 4.86
C GLU A 111 -17.94 -18.65 3.56
N VAL A 112 -18.10 -19.96 3.36
CA VAL A 112 -18.79 -20.53 2.21
C VAL A 112 -19.89 -21.45 2.73
N THR A 113 -21.13 -21.16 2.32
CA THR A 113 -22.32 -21.98 2.54
C THR A 113 -22.79 -22.56 1.20
N GLU A 114 -23.80 -23.43 1.19
CA GLU A 114 -24.35 -24.05 -0.02
C GLU A 114 -24.88 -23.01 -1.03
N ASP A 115 -25.59 -21.98 -0.56
CA ASP A 115 -26.22 -20.98 -1.43
C ASP A 115 -25.48 -19.63 -1.49
N LYS A 116 -24.63 -19.33 -0.48
CA LYS A 116 -24.02 -18.01 -0.28
C LYS A 116 -22.60 -18.11 0.25
N PHE A 117 -21.81 -17.07 0.04
CA PHE A 117 -20.50 -16.94 0.66
C PHE A 117 -20.21 -15.49 1.04
N LYS A 118 -19.47 -15.32 2.14
CA LYS A 118 -19.01 -14.02 2.64
C LYS A 118 -17.63 -13.72 2.10
N VAL A 119 -17.47 -12.51 1.60
CA VAL A 119 -16.23 -12.00 1.05
C VAL A 119 -15.85 -10.73 1.76
N ASP A 120 -14.65 -10.73 2.27
CA ASP A 120 -13.98 -9.57 2.84
C ASP A 120 -13.27 -8.75 1.76
N PHE A 121 -13.62 -7.47 1.63
CA PHE A 121 -12.94 -6.52 0.75
C PHE A 121 -11.91 -5.64 1.47
N ASN A 122 -11.66 -5.90 2.75
CA ASN A 122 -10.63 -5.16 3.49
C ASN A 122 -9.24 -5.39 2.88
N HIS A 123 -8.39 -4.38 2.99
CA HIS A 123 -6.98 -4.50 2.62
C HIS A 123 -6.35 -5.63 3.48
N PRO A 124 -5.46 -6.48 2.95
CA PRO A 124 -4.87 -7.60 3.70
C PRO A 124 -4.09 -7.17 4.96
N LEU A 125 -3.74 -5.89 5.06
CA LEU A 125 -3.06 -5.26 6.21
C LEU A 125 -4.00 -4.43 7.10
N ALA A 126 -5.29 -4.30 6.75
CA ALA A 126 -6.27 -3.60 7.58
C ALA A 126 -6.51 -4.36 8.89
N GLY A 127 -6.63 -3.62 10.00
CA GLY A 127 -6.78 -4.20 11.34
C GLY A 127 -5.48 -4.75 11.95
N LYS A 128 -4.33 -4.65 11.27
CA LYS A 128 -3.03 -5.06 11.82
C LYS A 128 -2.20 -3.84 12.21
N THR A 129 -1.55 -3.92 13.36
CA THR A 129 -0.52 -2.96 13.75
C THR A 129 0.71 -3.17 12.89
N LEU A 130 1.20 -2.09 12.28
CA LEU A 130 2.36 -2.11 11.40
C LEU A 130 3.50 -1.33 12.05
N VAL A 131 4.68 -1.92 12.03
CA VAL A 131 5.92 -1.30 12.48
C VAL A 131 6.65 -0.82 11.24
N PHE A 132 6.83 0.49 11.11
CA PHE A 132 7.59 1.09 10.02
C PHE A 132 8.90 1.66 10.54
N THR A 133 10.00 1.21 9.96
CA THR A 133 11.30 1.86 10.12
C THR A 133 11.51 2.79 8.94
N ILE A 134 11.65 4.08 9.19
CA ILE A 134 11.77 5.11 8.17
C ILE A 134 13.12 5.80 8.32
N LYS A 135 13.82 5.98 7.21
CA LYS A 135 15.12 6.61 7.14
C LYS A 135 15.12 7.70 6.09
N LEU A 136 15.33 8.94 6.51
CA LEU A 136 15.34 10.07 5.59
C LEU A 136 16.65 10.09 4.80
N ALA A 137 16.55 9.92 3.48
CA ALA A 137 17.69 9.98 2.57
C ALA A 137 17.94 11.42 2.08
N GLY A 138 16.89 12.22 1.87
CA GLY A 138 17.00 13.59 1.37
C GLY A 138 15.71 14.39 1.46
N ILE A 139 15.83 15.71 1.37
CA ILE A 139 14.73 16.68 1.35
C ILE A 139 14.95 17.61 0.15
N SER A 140 13.90 17.86 -0.61
CA SER A 140 13.90 18.70 -1.82
C SER A 140 12.62 19.54 -1.85
N ASP A 141 12.70 20.76 -2.40
CA ASP A 141 11.52 21.61 -2.63
C ASP A 141 10.73 21.21 -3.89
N GLN A 142 11.27 20.26 -4.67
CA GLN A 142 10.71 19.79 -5.95
C GLN A 142 10.82 18.26 -6.04
N PRO A 143 9.94 17.60 -6.80
CA PRO A 143 10.05 16.16 -7.06
C PRO A 143 11.35 15.89 -7.83
N THR A 144 12.23 15.09 -7.25
CA THR A 144 13.51 14.69 -7.84
C THR A 144 13.45 13.30 -8.46
N GLN A 145 12.49 12.48 -8.05
CA GLN A 145 12.14 11.25 -8.75
C GLN A 145 10.96 11.53 -9.67
N GLN A 146 11.31 11.71 -10.94
CA GLN A 146 10.37 11.52 -12.02
C GLN A 146 9.79 10.13 -11.84
N ALA A 147 8.50 10.03 -11.48
CA ALA A 147 7.79 8.77 -11.48
C ALA A 147 8.20 8.06 -12.77
N CYS A 148 8.87 6.92 -12.65
CA CYS A 148 9.00 5.99 -13.76
C CYS A 148 7.57 5.58 -14.07
N GLY A 149 6.88 6.43 -14.81
CA GLY A 149 5.70 6.05 -15.55
C GLY A 149 6.18 4.88 -16.37
N CYS A 150 5.62 3.72 -16.11
CA CYS A 150 5.37 2.77 -17.18
C CYS A 150 4.50 3.50 -18.22
N GLY A 151 5.14 4.39 -18.99
CA GLY A 151 4.75 4.76 -20.31
C GLY A 151 5.11 3.60 -21.22
N CYS A 152 4.45 2.46 -21.00
CA CYS A 152 4.09 1.62 -22.14
C CYS A 152 3.05 2.40 -22.95
N SER A 153 3.45 3.51 -23.56
CA SER A 153 2.79 4.02 -24.76
C SER A 153 3.52 3.36 -25.91
N SER A 154 3.03 2.17 -26.24
CA SER A 154 3.08 1.60 -27.58
C SER A 154 3.15 2.70 -28.65
N THR A 155 4.02 2.49 -29.64
CA THR A 155 4.23 3.25 -30.90
C THR A 155 5.55 4.02 -30.96
N ASP A 156 6.67 3.29 -30.88
CA ASP A 156 7.79 3.52 -31.81
C ASP A 156 8.61 2.22 -31.95
N CYS A 157 8.14 1.31 -32.80
CA CYS A 157 9.01 0.30 -33.40
C CYS A 157 9.79 1.00 -34.52
N GLY A 158 10.93 1.58 -34.16
CA GLY A 158 11.77 2.33 -35.08
C GLY A 158 13.25 1.95 -34.98
N THR A 159 13.62 0.96 -35.79
CA THR A 159 14.90 0.94 -36.52
C THR A 159 16.12 0.27 -35.89
N SER A 160 16.48 -0.85 -36.51
CA SER A 160 17.83 -1.41 -36.72
C SER A 160 18.53 -2.12 -35.56
N CYS A 161 18.43 -3.45 -35.61
CA CYS A 161 19.52 -4.34 -35.23
C CYS A 161 19.69 -5.37 -36.36
N GLY A 162 20.78 -5.27 -37.12
CA GLY A 162 21.25 -6.27 -38.10
C GLY A 162 20.88 -5.98 -39.54
#